data_AF-A0A3Q9F159-F1
#
_entry.id   AF-A0A3Q9F159-F1
#
_cell.length_a   1.000
_cell.length_b   1.000
_cell.length_c   1.000
_cell.angle_alpha   90.00
_cell.angle_beta   90.00
_cell.angle_gamma   90.00
#
_symmetry.space_group_name_H-M   'P 1'
#
loop_
_entity.id
_entity.type
_entity.pdbx_description
1 polymer ?
#
loop_
_entity_poly.entity_id
_entity_poly.type
_entity_poly.pdbx_seq_one_letter_code
_entity_poly.pdbx_strand_id
1 'polypeptide(L)'
;MRTRTVVAIALSVGVTVLAATGVNYASASSSVPKSVPSVQDADASVPQGQGGDGQTDYNYRNDAHGRNNDDGRIHVNERTFAAEPGVCTAVISSPATSFNVLNESDRTVEFFRGITCDNGSAIAKIGPRNSSSAIDGTPVLDGATVPFALVGSFRAIERRHH
;
A
#
# COMPACT_ATOMS: atom_id res chain seq x y z
N MET A 1 62.06 -23.06 6.82
CA MET A 1 62.08 -22.06 5.74
C MET A 1 60.82 -21.23 5.83
N ARG A 2 60.94 -19.90 5.81
CA ARG A 2 59.88 -18.93 6.14
C ARG A 2 59.26 -18.44 4.82
N THR A 3 58.06 -18.89 4.49
CA THR A 3 57.34 -18.44 3.27
C THR A 3 56.26 -17.44 3.65
N ARG A 4 56.35 -16.26 3.02
CA ARG A 4 55.59 -15.05 3.35
C ARG A 4 54.18 -15.12 2.75
N THR A 5 53.20 -14.79 3.57
CA THR A 5 51.82 -14.50 3.20
C THR A 5 51.75 -13.26 2.32
N VAL A 6 51.03 -13.31 1.20
CA VAL A 6 50.64 -12.13 0.43
C VAL A 6 49.12 -12.15 0.31
N VAL A 7 48.46 -11.21 1.01
CA VAL A 7 47.03 -10.95 0.94
C VAL A 7 46.85 -9.76 0.00
N ALA A 8 46.18 -9.95 -1.13
CA ALA A 8 45.79 -8.85 -2.02
C ALA A 8 44.36 -8.42 -1.68
N ILE A 9 44.20 -7.26 -1.05
CA ILE A 9 42.91 -6.63 -0.81
C ILE A 9 42.69 -5.62 -1.94
N ALA A 10 41.88 -5.98 -2.93
CA ALA A 10 41.47 -5.05 -3.97
C ALA A 10 40.26 -4.24 -3.46
N LEU A 11 40.51 -2.99 -3.06
CA LEU A 11 39.47 -2.02 -2.72
C LEU A 11 39.01 -1.33 -4.02
N SER A 12 37.88 -1.77 -4.57
CA SER A 12 37.21 -1.06 -5.67
C SER A 12 36.36 0.08 -5.10
N VAL A 13 36.76 1.32 -5.39
CA VAL A 13 35.97 2.53 -5.11
C VAL A 13 34.96 2.71 -6.23
N GLY A 14 33.69 2.43 -5.96
CA GLY A 14 32.58 2.73 -6.86
C GLY A 14 32.05 4.14 -6.60
N VAL A 15 32.11 5.02 -7.60
CA VAL A 15 31.46 6.34 -7.56
C VAL A 15 30.03 6.17 -8.05
N THR A 16 29.04 6.39 -7.17
CA THR A 16 27.63 6.46 -7.55
C THR A 16 27.25 7.92 -7.82
N VAL A 17 26.78 8.20 -9.04
CA VAL A 17 26.20 9.50 -9.41
C VAL A 17 24.72 9.47 -9.03
N LEU A 18 24.31 10.30 -8.07
CA LEU A 18 22.90 10.51 -7.75
C LEU A 18 22.31 11.52 -8.76
N ALA A 19 21.41 11.07 -9.62
CA ALA A 19 20.55 11.95 -10.39
C ALA A 19 19.42 12.46 -9.48
N ALA A 20 19.56 13.70 -9.00
CA ALA A 20 18.48 14.39 -8.28
C ALA A 20 17.43 14.87 -9.30
N THR A 21 16.37 14.10 -9.48
CA THR A 21 15.18 14.60 -10.20
C THR A 21 14.41 15.50 -9.24
N GLY A 22 14.60 16.82 -9.37
CA GLY A 22 13.77 17.80 -8.69
C GLY A 22 12.34 17.73 -9.22
N VAL A 23 11.36 17.56 -8.33
CA VAL A 23 9.95 17.68 -8.68
C VAL A 23 9.61 19.17 -8.68
N ASN A 24 9.25 19.71 -9.84
CA ASN A 24 8.74 21.07 -9.95
C ASN A 24 7.38 21.16 -9.26
N TYR A 25 7.32 21.86 -8.13
CA TYR A 25 6.08 22.22 -7.47
C TYR A 25 5.50 23.46 -8.18
N ALA A 26 4.45 23.27 -8.99
CA ALA A 26 3.75 24.38 -9.63
C ALA A 26 2.69 24.95 -8.66
N SER A 27 2.96 26.14 -8.13
CA SER A 27 1.96 26.99 -7.48
C SER A 27 1.02 27.56 -8.54
N ALA A 28 -0.23 27.10 -8.54
CA ALA A 28 -1.29 27.68 -9.38
C ALA A 28 -1.71 29.05 -8.82
N SER A 29 -1.03 30.10 -9.27
CA SER A 29 -1.49 31.48 -9.10
C SER A 29 -2.48 31.81 -10.22
N SER A 30 -3.75 31.89 -9.87
CA SER A 30 -4.86 32.27 -10.75
C SER A 30 -4.61 33.62 -11.43
N SER A 31 -4.63 33.66 -12.76
CA SER A 31 -4.83 34.89 -13.51
C SER A 31 -5.85 34.66 -14.63
N VAL A 32 -6.96 35.39 -14.53
CA VAL A 32 -8.05 35.43 -15.51
C VAL A 32 -7.59 36.27 -16.71
N PRO A 33 -7.81 35.79 -17.95
CA PRO A 33 -8.54 36.64 -18.89
C PRO A 33 -9.59 35.90 -19.74
N LYS A 34 -10.66 36.66 -19.96
CA LYS A 34 -11.89 36.47 -20.74
C LYS A 34 -11.63 36.32 -22.26
N SER A 35 -12.21 35.32 -22.93
CA SER A 35 -12.83 35.35 -24.29
C SER A 35 -13.43 33.98 -24.69
N VAL A 36 -14.52 34.00 -25.47
CA VAL A 36 -15.54 32.95 -25.71
C VAL A 36 -15.22 32.06 -26.95
N PRO A 37 -16.00 30.98 -27.28
CA PRO A 37 -15.57 29.58 -27.29
C PRO A 37 -15.31 28.99 -28.70
N SER A 38 -14.50 27.92 -28.80
CA SER A 38 -14.53 27.03 -29.96
C SER A 38 -14.34 25.58 -29.50
N VAL A 39 -15.35 24.77 -29.79
CA VAL A 39 -15.42 23.33 -29.54
C VAL A 39 -14.50 22.59 -30.52
N GLN A 40 -13.63 21.74 -29.98
CA GLN A 40 -13.08 20.57 -30.68
C GLN A 40 -12.82 19.48 -29.64
N ASP A 41 -13.68 18.45 -29.70
CA ASP A 41 -13.53 17.16 -29.02
C ASP A 41 -12.23 16.47 -29.45
N ALA A 42 -11.41 16.11 -28.48
CA ALA A 42 -10.44 15.04 -28.61
C ALA A 42 -10.41 14.30 -27.26
N ASP A 43 -11.09 13.15 -27.25
CA ASP A 43 -11.22 12.19 -26.16
C ASP A 43 -9.83 11.63 -25.79
N ALA A 44 -9.36 11.99 -24.60
CA ALA A 44 -8.24 11.35 -23.93
C ALA A 44 -8.72 10.91 -22.55
N SER A 45 -9.21 9.67 -22.46
CA SER A 45 -9.67 9.08 -21.22
C SER A 45 -8.48 8.77 -20.30
N VAL A 46 -8.17 9.69 -19.39
CA VAL A 46 -7.26 9.48 -18.26
C VAL A 46 -8.10 9.40 -16.99
N PRO A 47 -8.07 8.30 -16.21
CA PRO A 47 -8.70 8.30 -14.89
C PRO A 47 -7.99 9.30 -13.97
N GLN A 48 -8.67 10.41 -13.77
CA GLN A 48 -8.30 11.54 -12.95
C GLN A 48 -8.42 11.16 -11.46
N GLY A 49 -7.35 10.64 -10.88
CA GLY A 49 -7.19 10.51 -9.43
C GLY A 49 -6.88 11.85 -8.79
N GLN A 50 -7.88 12.72 -8.69
CA GLN A 50 -7.78 14.01 -8.00
C GLN A 50 -7.70 13.76 -6.49
N GLY A 51 -6.59 14.15 -5.86
CA GLY A 51 -6.48 14.23 -4.41
C GLY A 51 -7.40 15.32 -3.85
N GLY A 52 -7.98 15.06 -2.68
CA GLY A 52 -8.82 15.99 -1.95
C GLY A 52 -9.17 15.48 -0.56
N ASP A 53 -8.54 16.11 0.43
CA ASP A 53 -9.09 16.51 1.72
C ASP A 53 -9.60 15.45 2.71
N GLY A 54 -8.90 15.41 3.85
CA GLY A 54 -9.33 14.69 5.03
C GLY A 54 -10.66 15.24 5.53
N GLN A 55 -11.70 14.42 5.38
CA GLN A 55 -12.94 14.55 6.14
C GLN A 55 -13.35 13.16 6.61
N THR A 56 -13.01 12.86 7.86
CA THR A 56 -13.47 11.65 8.56
C THR A 56 -14.96 11.81 8.89
N ASP A 57 -15.81 11.53 7.92
CA ASP A 57 -17.22 11.28 8.14
C ASP A 57 -17.41 9.78 8.41
N TYR A 58 -17.21 9.38 9.67
CA TYR A 58 -17.60 8.04 10.14
C TYR A 58 -19.13 7.94 10.23
N ASN A 59 -19.78 7.87 9.08
CA ASN A 59 -21.13 7.37 9.00
C ASN A 59 -21.05 5.84 9.01
N TYR A 60 -21.16 5.23 10.19
CA TYR A 60 -21.55 3.82 10.31
C TYR A 60 -23.01 3.70 9.86
N ARG A 61 -23.24 3.80 8.55
CA ARG A 61 -24.50 3.42 7.94
C ARG A 61 -24.35 1.97 7.53
N ASN A 62 -25.17 1.13 8.16
CA ASN A 62 -25.46 -0.23 7.77
C ASN A 62 -26.12 -0.20 6.37
N ASP A 63 -25.34 0.06 5.33
CA ASP A 63 -25.80 -0.09 3.95
C ASP A 63 -25.60 -1.55 3.54
N ALA A 64 -26.41 -2.41 4.17
CA ALA A 64 -26.68 -3.76 3.73
C ALA A 64 -27.58 -3.70 2.49
N HIS A 65 -27.05 -3.20 1.37
CA HIS A 65 -27.74 -3.20 0.09
C HIS A 65 -26.85 -3.75 -1.02
N GLY A 66 -26.90 -5.08 -1.18
CA GLY A 66 -27.21 -5.66 -2.48
C GLY A 66 -26.11 -5.71 -3.55
N ARG A 67 -24.93 -6.22 -3.22
CA ARG A 67 -24.09 -6.96 -4.18
C ARG A 67 -23.47 -8.15 -3.47
N ASN A 68 -24.05 -9.34 -3.66
CA ASN A 68 -23.51 -10.67 -3.35
C ASN A 68 -22.33 -10.66 -2.36
N ASN A 69 -22.61 -10.48 -1.06
CA ASN A 69 -21.62 -10.45 0.02
C ASN A 69 -21.06 -11.84 0.37
N ASP A 70 -21.07 -12.80 -0.57
CA ASP A 70 -20.58 -14.16 -0.33
C ASP A 70 -19.05 -14.22 -0.26
N ASP A 71 -18.39 -13.12 -0.64
CA ASP A 71 -16.94 -13.04 -0.66
C ASP A 71 -16.32 -12.84 0.73
N GLY A 72 -17.11 -12.41 1.72
CA GLY A 72 -16.67 -12.14 3.09
C GLY A 72 -15.81 -10.88 3.24
N ARG A 73 -15.44 -10.58 4.49
CA ARG A 73 -14.74 -9.34 4.87
C ARG A 73 -13.36 -9.66 5.47
N ILE A 74 -12.42 -8.73 5.29
CA ILE A 74 -11.11 -8.78 5.94
C ILE A 74 -10.98 -7.53 6.78
N HIS A 75 -10.76 -7.69 8.07
CA HIS A 75 -10.52 -6.58 8.99
C HIS A 75 -9.02 -6.51 9.25
N VAL A 76 -8.44 -5.34 9.08
CA VAL A 76 -7.05 -5.04 9.43
C VAL A 76 -7.08 -3.91 10.45
N ASN A 77 -6.75 -4.23 11.69
CA ASN A 77 -6.92 -3.37 12.85
C ASN A 77 -8.35 -2.77 12.89
N GLU A 78 -8.46 -1.47 12.72
CA GLU A 78 -9.71 -0.70 12.78
C GLU A 78 -10.45 -0.61 11.42
N ARG A 79 -9.86 -1.13 10.34
CA ARG A 79 -10.38 -0.97 8.98
C ARG A 79 -10.95 -2.27 8.44
N THR A 80 -12.06 -2.17 7.71
CA THR A 80 -12.71 -3.31 7.05
C THR A 80 -12.59 -3.20 5.53
N PHE A 81 -12.19 -4.29 4.89
CA PHE A 81 -12.00 -4.41 3.46
C PHE A 81 -12.85 -5.54 2.88
N ALA A 82 -13.17 -5.45 1.58
CA ALA A 82 -13.72 -6.58 0.84
C ALA A 82 -12.64 -7.64 0.61
N ALA A 83 -13.00 -8.92 0.64
CA ALA A 83 -12.09 -10.01 0.31
C ALA A 83 -12.03 -10.27 -1.20
N GLU A 84 -11.74 -9.22 -1.97
CA GLU A 84 -11.64 -9.28 -3.43
C GLU A 84 -10.43 -10.12 -3.85
N PRO A 85 -10.62 -11.19 -4.64
CA PRO A 85 -9.54 -12.09 -5.01
C PRO A 85 -8.56 -11.42 -5.98
N GLY A 86 -7.27 -11.70 -5.79
CA GLY A 86 -6.20 -11.28 -6.72
C GLY A 86 -5.81 -9.80 -6.67
N VAL A 87 -6.56 -8.96 -5.95
CA VAL A 87 -6.24 -7.54 -5.76
C VAL A 87 -5.25 -7.37 -4.61
N CYS A 88 -4.20 -6.56 -4.84
CA CYS A 88 -3.29 -6.13 -3.78
C CYS A 88 -3.83 -4.87 -3.12
N THR A 89 -4.22 -4.98 -1.85
CA THR A 89 -4.76 -3.87 -1.07
C THR A 89 -3.70 -3.36 -0.11
N ALA A 90 -3.24 -2.12 -0.31
CA ALA A 90 -2.37 -1.43 0.64
C ALA A 90 -3.15 -1.00 1.88
N VAL A 91 -2.54 -1.15 3.05
CA VAL A 91 -3.13 -0.78 4.34
C VAL A 91 -2.16 0.07 5.14
N ILE A 92 -2.71 1.08 5.80
CA ILE A 92 -2.00 1.97 6.72
C ILE A 92 -2.79 1.99 8.02
N SER A 93 -2.11 1.73 9.13
CA SER A 93 -2.68 1.88 10.47
C SER A 93 -1.87 2.91 11.25
N SER A 94 -2.55 3.82 11.93
CA SER A 94 -1.96 4.93 12.66
C SER A 94 -2.87 5.36 13.81
N PRO A 95 -2.38 5.42 15.06
CA PRO A 95 -1.09 4.91 15.53
C PRO A 95 -1.10 3.37 15.61
N ALA A 96 -0.07 2.71 15.07
CA ALA A 96 0.05 1.25 15.16
C ALA A 96 1.52 0.80 15.14
N THR A 97 1.82 -0.24 15.92
CA THR A 97 3.13 -0.92 15.92
C THR A 97 3.07 -2.31 15.27
N SER A 98 1.87 -2.85 15.08
CA SER A 98 1.63 -4.11 14.39
C SER A 98 0.24 -4.14 13.74
N PHE A 99 0.02 -5.13 12.87
CA PHE A 99 -1.26 -5.44 12.28
C PHE A 99 -1.92 -6.64 12.96
N ASN A 100 -3.22 -6.50 13.24
CA ASN A 100 -4.12 -7.57 13.61
C ASN A 100 -5.11 -7.77 12.46
N VAL A 101 -5.16 -8.98 11.93
CA VAL A 101 -5.97 -9.31 10.77
C VAL A 101 -7.01 -10.35 11.17
N LEU A 102 -8.29 -10.03 10.98
CA LEU A 102 -9.40 -10.96 11.08
C LEU A 102 -9.94 -11.21 9.68
N ASN A 103 -9.86 -12.46 9.23
CA ASN A 103 -10.39 -12.89 7.95
C ASN A 103 -11.74 -13.57 8.16
N GLU A 104 -12.82 -12.86 7.87
CA GLU A 104 -14.18 -13.40 7.86
C GLU A 104 -14.58 -13.90 6.46
N SER A 105 -13.67 -13.95 5.49
CA SER A 105 -13.94 -14.64 4.22
C SER A 105 -13.66 -16.13 4.33
N ASP A 106 -14.17 -16.91 3.37
CA ASP A 106 -13.69 -18.29 3.19
C ASP A 106 -12.50 -18.38 2.20
N ARG A 107 -11.79 -17.28 1.95
CA ARG A 107 -10.53 -17.26 1.18
C ARG A 107 -9.33 -17.33 2.11
N THR A 108 -8.16 -17.69 1.58
CA THR A 108 -6.89 -17.49 2.27
C THR A 108 -6.38 -16.09 1.97
N VAL A 109 -5.92 -15.38 2.98
CA VAL A 109 -5.30 -14.05 2.86
C VAL A 109 -3.79 -14.17 3.01
N GLU A 110 -3.06 -13.61 2.07
CA GLU A 110 -1.62 -13.41 2.17
C GLU A 110 -1.35 -11.96 2.57
N PHE A 111 -0.58 -11.76 3.63
CA PHE A 111 -0.18 -10.45 4.11
C PHE A 111 1.31 -10.21 3.83
N PHE A 112 1.67 -8.99 3.44
CA PHE A 112 3.00 -8.62 3.00
C PHE A 112 3.51 -7.40 3.77
N ARG A 113 4.84 -7.34 3.89
CA ARG A 113 5.52 -6.16 4.41
C ARG A 113 5.62 -5.11 3.29
N GLY A 114 5.14 -3.90 3.56
CA GLY A 114 5.14 -2.82 2.58
C GLY A 114 3.86 -2.75 1.75
N ILE A 115 3.76 -1.73 0.89
CA ILE A 115 2.49 -1.36 0.22
C ILE A 115 2.15 -2.20 -1.02
N THR A 116 3.04 -3.08 -1.47
CA THR A 116 2.83 -3.93 -2.65
C THR A 116 3.03 -5.41 -2.33
N CYS A 117 2.30 -6.27 -3.07
CA CYS A 117 2.25 -7.71 -2.88
C CYS A 117 3.25 -8.49 -3.76
N ASP A 118 4.23 -7.79 -4.33
CA ASP A 118 5.28 -8.30 -5.21
C ASP A 118 6.68 -8.23 -4.57
N ASN A 119 6.84 -7.58 -3.41
CA ASN A 119 8.10 -7.43 -2.67
C ASN A 119 8.61 -8.73 -2.02
N GLY A 120 8.16 -9.90 -2.46
CA GLY A 120 8.61 -11.21 -1.98
C GLY A 120 7.48 -12.08 -1.42
N SER A 121 7.85 -13.03 -0.56
CA SER A 121 6.90 -13.96 0.06
C SER A 121 6.01 -13.27 1.09
N ALA A 122 4.76 -13.73 1.19
CA ALA A 122 3.87 -13.31 2.26
C ALA A 122 4.51 -13.58 3.63
N ILE A 123 4.47 -12.58 4.52
CA ILE A 123 4.98 -12.69 5.88
C ILE A 123 3.98 -13.37 6.82
N ALA A 124 2.71 -13.41 6.42
CA ALA A 124 1.66 -14.16 7.10
C ALA A 124 0.66 -14.74 6.09
N LYS A 125 0.15 -15.92 6.41
CA LYS A 125 -0.98 -16.55 5.72
C LYS A 125 -2.11 -16.74 6.71
N ILE A 126 -3.24 -16.11 6.47
CA ILE A 126 -4.44 -16.21 7.29
C ILE A 126 -5.47 -17.03 6.54
N GLY A 127 -5.80 -18.21 7.08
CA GLY A 127 -6.78 -19.10 6.47
C GLY A 127 -8.22 -18.55 6.50
N PRO A 128 -9.14 -19.23 5.81
CA PRO A 128 -10.58 -18.99 5.89
C PRO A 128 -11.07 -18.86 7.35
N ARG A 129 -11.91 -17.86 7.63
CA ARG A 129 -12.55 -17.67 8.95
C ARG A 129 -11.56 -17.70 10.13
N ASN A 130 -10.36 -17.17 9.94
CA ASN A 130 -9.27 -17.20 10.92
C ASN A 130 -8.71 -15.80 11.17
N SER A 131 -7.86 -15.66 12.18
CA SER A 131 -7.17 -14.41 12.50
C SER A 131 -5.68 -14.61 12.73
N SER A 132 -4.95 -13.50 12.66
CA SER A 132 -3.53 -13.43 13.02
C SER A 132 -3.24 -12.05 13.61
N SER A 133 -2.39 -12.03 14.62
CA SER A 133 -2.07 -10.83 15.41
C SER A 133 -0.56 -10.59 15.41
N ALA A 134 -0.17 -9.36 15.75
CA ALA A 134 1.23 -8.96 15.83
C ALA A 134 2.00 -9.17 14.51
N ILE A 135 1.33 -8.99 13.36
CA ILE A 135 2.00 -9.03 12.06
C ILE A 135 2.79 -7.73 11.88
N ASP A 136 4.08 -7.88 11.56
CA ASP A 136 4.95 -6.74 11.28
C ASP A 136 4.54 -5.98 10.02
N GLY A 137 4.84 -4.68 10.00
CA GLY A 137 4.75 -3.85 8.81
C GLY A 137 6.00 -3.03 8.58
N THR A 138 5.93 -2.12 7.61
CA THR A 138 6.98 -1.11 7.41
C THR A 138 6.63 0.12 8.25
N PRO A 139 7.47 0.51 9.21
CA PRO A 139 7.22 1.71 10.00
C PRO A 139 7.36 2.96 9.14
N VAL A 140 6.47 3.93 9.36
CA VAL A 140 6.60 5.29 8.81
C VAL A 140 7.08 6.21 9.92
N LEU A 141 8.18 6.90 9.63
CA LEU A 141 8.82 7.84 10.55
C LEU A 141 8.60 9.27 10.03
N ASP A 142 8.35 10.21 10.94
CA ASP A 142 8.27 11.64 10.65
C ASP A 142 9.35 12.39 11.44
N GLY A 143 10.62 12.06 11.16
CA GLY A 143 11.79 12.58 11.89
C GLY A 143 11.92 12.13 13.35
N ALA A 144 10.92 11.45 13.91
CA ALA A 144 10.94 10.86 15.25
C ALA A 144 11.52 9.42 15.26
N THR A 145 12.08 9.00 16.39
CA THR A 145 12.57 7.63 16.62
C THR A 145 11.44 6.61 16.73
N VAL A 146 10.24 7.07 17.08
CA VAL A 146 9.04 6.23 17.21
C VAL A 146 8.20 6.31 15.93
N PRO A 147 7.78 5.17 15.35
CA PRO A 147 6.88 5.17 14.21
C PRO A 147 5.52 5.76 14.58
N PHE A 148 5.00 6.65 13.74
CA PHE A 148 3.63 7.18 13.92
C PHE A 148 2.60 6.32 13.19
N ALA A 149 3.01 5.62 12.14
CA ALA A 149 2.16 4.74 11.35
C ALA A 149 2.90 3.48 10.92
N LEU A 150 2.13 2.48 10.53
CA LEU A 150 2.62 1.22 9.99
C LEU A 150 1.94 0.97 8.65
N VAL A 151 2.72 0.56 7.63
CA VAL A 151 2.19 0.20 6.31
C VAL A 151 2.43 -1.26 5.97
N GLY A 152 1.45 -1.85 5.30
CA GLY A 152 1.46 -3.22 4.84
C GLY A 152 0.56 -3.36 3.62
N SER A 153 0.41 -4.58 3.15
CA SER A 153 -0.57 -4.90 2.12
C SER A 153 -1.03 -6.34 2.26
N PHE A 154 -2.18 -6.65 1.69
CA PHE A 154 -2.69 -8.01 1.64
C PHE A 154 -3.36 -8.30 0.30
N ARG A 155 -3.49 -9.59 -0.02
CA ARG A 155 -4.36 -10.07 -1.10
C ARG A 155 -5.14 -11.30 -0.65
N ALA A 156 -6.39 -11.40 -1.09
CA ALA A 156 -7.14 -12.65 -0.98
C ALA A 156 -6.78 -13.57 -2.16
N ILE A 157 -6.50 -14.83 -1.87
CA ILE A 157 -6.23 -15.84 -2.90
C ILE A 157 -7.56 -16.31 -3.49
N GLU A 158 -7.64 -16.34 -4.82
CA GLU A 158 -8.78 -16.90 -5.55
C GLU A 158 -9.01 -18.36 -5.16
N ARG A 159 -10.29 -18.72 -4.91
CA ARG A 159 -10.65 -20.12 -4.74
C ARG A 159 -10.70 -20.76 -6.12
N ARG A 160 -9.88 -21.78 -6.36
CA ARG A 160 -10.10 -22.66 -7.51
C ARG A 160 -11.28 -23.57 -7.18
N HIS A 161 -12.37 -23.42 -7.92
CA HIS A 161 -13.44 -24.40 -7.92
C HIS A 161 -12.95 -25.60 -8.77
N HIS A 162 -12.89 -26.77 -8.14
CA HIS A 162 -12.58 -28.04 -8.80
C HIS A 162 -13.87 -28.75 -9.21
#